data_AF-A0A3D4T535-F1
#
_entry.id   AF-A0A3D4T535-F1
#
_cell.length_a   1.000
_cell.length_b   1.000
_cell.length_c   1.000
_cell.angle_alpha   90.00
_cell.angle_beta   90.00
_cell.angle_gamma   90.00
#
_symmetry.space_group_name_H-M   'P 1'
#
loop_
_entity.id
_entity.type
_entity.pdbx_description
1 polymer ?
#
loop_
_entity_poly.entity_id
_entity_poly.type
_entity_poly.pdbx_seq_one_letter_code
_entity_poly.pdbx_strand_id
1 'polypeptide(L)'
;STDECNSQVEEIENIIHKYTDGDHFGYITGEGALYKDLIETTKVDFTVTSAISIIAVFIVIAVVFKSLSIPFILVLSIEVAIWINQGISTIFGSAIPFIAPTVISCIQLGATVDYAILLTSRFKEELAKGQSRTSAMFKAANESVRSVFQSAMLFFFATFGVYLVCSISIVKSICAMLARGSIISALVIVFFVAPLLLLCEKLIAKTSRGWKSSDVKDEPITAFAVPPKKDEEFDEETSFTEFSFSDDDGEDE
;
A
#
# COMPACT_ATOMS: atom_id res chain seq x y z
N SER A 1 24.38 0.32 -14.59
CA SER A 1 25.32 -0.34 -15.52
C SER A 1 24.54 -1.20 -16.47
N THR A 2 24.88 -1.22 -17.77
CA THR A 2 24.30 -2.16 -18.74
C THR A 2 24.98 -3.53 -18.61
N ASP A 3 24.32 -4.59 -19.06
CA ASP A 3 24.91 -5.95 -19.03
C ASP A 3 26.21 -6.02 -19.85
N GLU A 4 26.28 -5.28 -20.96
CA GLU A 4 27.49 -5.13 -21.77
C GLU A 4 28.65 -4.49 -20.99
N CYS A 5 28.38 -3.43 -20.23
CA CYS A 5 29.39 -2.77 -19.40
C CYS A 5 29.86 -3.69 -18.26
N ASN A 6 28.93 -4.43 -17.64
CA ASN A 6 29.28 -5.40 -16.59
C ASN A 6 30.18 -6.53 -17.13
N SER A 7 29.87 -7.05 -18.33
CA SER A 7 30.68 -8.07 -18.99
C SER A 7 32.09 -7.57 -19.32
N GLN A 8 32.21 -6.31 -19.75
CA GLN A 8 33.52 -5.69 -20.02
C GLN A 8 34.34 -5.53 -18.74
N VAL A 9 33.71 -5.09 -17.63
CA VAL A 9 34.38 -4.97 -16.33
C VAL A 9 34.88 -6.35 -15.88
N GLU A 10 34.07 -7.40 -16.02
CA GLU A 10 34.44 -8.77 -15.67
C GLU A 10 35.57 -9.32 -16.55
N GLU A 11 35.60 -9.00 -17.85
CA GLU A 11 36.70 -9.37 -18.73
C GLU A 11 38.02 -8.71 -18.31
N ILE A 12 37.98 -7.41 -17.96
CA ILE A 12 39.14 -6.67 -17.44
C ILE A 12 39.61 -7.27 -16.11
N GLU A 13 38.68 -7.67 -15.24
CA GLU A 13 38.94 -8.31 -13.94
C GLU A 13 39.67 -9.65 -14.12
N ASN A 14 39.20 -10.47 -15.05
CA ASN A 14 39.85 -11.73 -15.42
C ASN A 14 41.26 -11.53 -16.00
N ILE A 15 41.46 -10.47 -16.81
CA ILE A 15 42.79 -10.13 -17.33
C ILE A 15 43.72 -9.74 -16.18
N ILE A 16 43.28 -8.86 -15.28
CA ILE A 16 44.08 -8.42 -14.13
C ILE A 16 44.47 -9.64 -13.29
N HIS A 17 43.50 -10.47 -12.90
CA HIS A 17 43.74 -11.68 -12.11
C HIS A 17 44.74 -12.65 -12.77
N LYS A 18 44.79 -12.71 -14.10
CA LYS A 18 45.77 -13.54 -14.81
C LYS A 18 47.22 -13.02 -14.70
N TYR A 19 47.40 -11.72 -14.49
CA TYR A 19 48.73 -11.07 -14.44
C TYR A 19 49.13 -10.61 -13.04
N THR A 20 48.22 -10.67 -12.07
CA THR A 20 48.46 -10.32 -10.67
C THR A 20 48.41 -11.57 -9.79
N ASP A 21 49.54 -12.27 -9.66
CA ASP A 21 49.76 -13.34 -8.68
C ASP A 21 50.84 -12.93 -7.66
N GLY A 22 50.63 -13.26 -6.38
CA GLY A 22 51.63 -13.13 -5.31
C GLY A 22 51.83 -11.70 -4.77
N ASP A 23 52.70 -10.92 -5.43
CA ASP A 23 53.23 -9.62 -4.94
C ASP A 23 52.68 -8.39 -5.69
N HIS A 24 51.80 -8.60 -6.68
CA HIS A 24 51.24 -7.52 -7.49
C HIS A 24 49.72 -7.46 -7.31
N PHE A 25 49.20 -6.26 -7.05
CA PHE A 25 47.76 -5.99 -6.91
C PHE A 25 47.32 -5.03 -8.00
N GLY A 26 46.20 -5.33 -8.64
CA GLY A 26 45.53 -4.45 -9.60
C GLY A 26 44.11 -4.19 -9.15
N TYR A 27 43.66 -2.94 -9.23
CA TYR A 27 42.28 -2.55 -8.92
C TYR A 27 41.63 -1.95 -10.16
N ILE A 28 40.37 -2.28 -10.40
CA ILE A 28 39.55 -1.64 -11.42
C ILE A 28 38.84 -0.45 -10.79
N THR A 29 38.85 0.68 -11.48
CA THR A 29 38.13 1.89 -11.07
C THR A 29 37.46 2.53 -12.29
N GLY A 30 36.66 3.57 -12.05
CA GLY A 30 35.83 4.23 -13.05
C GLY A 30 34.34 3.94 -12.86
N GLU A 31 33.50 4.64 -13.63
CA GLU A 31 32.05 4.63 -13.40
C GLU A 31 31.43 3.23 -13.55
N GLY A 32 31.84 2.45 -14.54
CA GLY A 32 31.31 1.10 -14.79
C GLY A 32 31.54 0.15 -13.61
N ALA A 33 32.78 0.05 -13.13
CA ALA A 33 33.15 -0.77 -11.98
C ALA A 33 32.46 -0.29 -10.70
N LEU A 34 32.43 1.03 -10.45
CA LEU A 34 31.73 1.61 -9.30
C LEU A 34 30.24 1.26 -9.30
N TYR A 35 29.56 1.36 -10.44
CA TYR A 35 28.14 1.01 -10.53
C TYR A 35 27.89 -0.49 -10.39
N LYS A 36 28.78 -1.36 -10.91
CA LYS A 36 28.70 -2.81 -10.73
C LYS A 36 28.82 -3.16 -9.23
N ASP A 37 29.86 -2.67 -8.57
CA ASP A 37 30.11 -2.89 -7.15
C ASP A 37 28.97 -2.35 -6.28
N LEU A 38 28.44 -1.17 -6.59
CA LEU A 38 27.29 -0.59 -5.88
C LEU A 38 26.06 -1.48 -6.03
N ILE A 39 25.76 -1.96 -7.24
CA ILE A 39 24.62 -2.85 -7.48
C ILE A 39 24.79 -4.18 -6.73
N GLU A 40 25.98 -4.79 -6.79
CA GLU A 40 26.25 -6.08 -6.16
C GLU A 40 26.24 -6.02 -4.63
N THR A 41 26.91 -5.02 -4.06
CA THR A 41 26.93 -4.81 -2.61
C THR A 41 25.51 -4.57 -2.09
N THR A 42 24.75 -3.70 -2.77
CA THR A 42 23.43 -3.32 -2.28
C THR A 42 22.36 -4.41 -2.48
N LYS A 43 22.56 -5.39 -3.39
CA LYS A 43 21.62 -6.52 -3.55
C LYS A 43 21.41 -7.30 -2.25
N VAL A 44 22.49 -7.55 -1.51
CA VAL A 44 22.43 -8.27 -0.23
C VAL A 44 21.70 -7.42 0.81
N ASP A 45 22.09 -6.15 0.92
CA ASP A 45 21.47 -5.21 1.87
C ASP A 45 19.96 -5.07 1.63
N PHE A 46 19.54 -5.03 0.37
CA PHE A 46 18.13 -4.95 0.01
C PHE A 46 17.34 -6.20 0.36
N THR A 47 17.92 -7.37 0.16
CA THR A 47 17.28 -8.64 0.52
C THR A 47 17.12 -8.75 2.03
N VAL A 48 18.16 -8.39 2.79
CA VAL A 48 18.13 -8.38 4.26
C VAL A 48 17.12 -7.35 4.77
N THR A 49 17.14 -6.13 4.24
CA THR A 49 16.23 -5.05 4.63
C THR A 49 14.77 -5.40 4.35
N SER A 50 14.49 -5.99 3.18
CA SER A 50 13.15 -6.47 2.83
C SER A 50 12.68 -7.56 3.79
N ALA A 51 13.51 -8.58 4.07
CA ALA A 51 13.17 -9.64 5.00
C ALA A 51 12.88 -9.12 6.42
N ILE A 52 13.73 -8.22 6.93
CA ILE A 52 13.53 -7.58 8.24
C ILE A 52 12.23 -6.77 8.26
N SER A 53 11.94 -6.02 7.20
CA SER A 53 10.72 -5.20 7.11
C SER A 53 9.46 -6.05 7.12
N ILE A 54 9.45 -7.16 6.36
CA ILE A 54 8.34 -8.12 6.32
C ILE A 54 8.13 -8.75 7.70
N ILE A 55 9.21 -9.18 8.37
CA ILE A 55 9.14 -9.76 9.72
C ILE A 55 8.62 -8.73 10.74
N ALA A 56 9.11 -7.49 10.67
CA ALA A 56 8.67 -6.41 11.55
C ALA A 56 7.17 -6.12 11.39
N VAL A 57 6.70 -5.98 10.15
CA VAL A 57 5.27 -5.79 9.84
C VAL A 57 4.45 -6.98 10.32
N PHE A 58 4.92 -8.21 10.09
CA PHE A 58 4.26 -9.42 10.56
C PHE A 58 4.07 -9.39 12.07
N ILE A 59 5.11 -9.03 12.83
CA ILE A 59 5.07 -8.92 14.29
C ILE A 59 4.07 -7.84 14.73
N VAL A 60 4.10 -6.65 14.11
CA VAL A 60 3.17 -5.55 14.44
C VAL A 60 1.73 -6.01 14.25
N ILE A 61 1.38 -6.59 13.10
CA ILE A 61 0.03 -7.07 12.82
C ILE A 61 -0.35 -8.22 13.78
N ALA A 62 0.59 -9.13 14.08
CA ALA A 62 0.37 -10.22 15.01
C ALA A 62 0.01 -9.72 16.42
N VAL A 63 0.68 -8.66 16.87
CA VAL A 63 0.41 -8.00 18.17
C VAL A 63 -0.93 -7.27 18.15
N VAL A 64 -1.21 -6.49 17.10
CA VAL A 64 -2.46 -5.72 16.94
C VAL A 64 -3.69 -6.63 16.97
N PHE A 65 -3.67 -7.71 16.20
CA PHE A 65 -4.82 -8.61 16.09
C PHE A 65 -4.79 -9.81 17.04
N LYS A 66 -3.69 -10.01 17.79
CA LYS A 66 -3.46 -11.18 18.66
C LYS A 66 -3.72 -12.49 17.91
N SER A 67 -3.18 -12.59 16.70
CA SER A 67 -3.42 -13.67 15.73
C SER A 67 -2.19 -13.89 14.86
N LEU A 68 -1.91 -15.15 14.49
CA LEU A 68 -0.88 -15.50 13.50
C LEU A 68 -1.42 -15.65 12.07
N SER A 69 -2.72 -15.94 11.90
CA SER A 69 -3.29 -16.16 10.57
C SER A 69 -3.56 -14.85 9.83
N ILE A 70 -4.01 -13.83 10.55
CA ILE A 70 -4.25 -12.48 9.99
C ILE A 70 -2.96 -11.89 9.38
N PRO A 71 -1.83 -11.77 10.11
CA PRO A 71 -0.61 -11.20 9.53
C PRO A 71 -0.13 -11.97 8.31
N PHE A 72 -0.26 -13.31 8.30
CA PHE A 72 0.10 -14.11 7.13
C PHE A 72 -0.72 -13.76 5.89
N ILE A 73 -2.05 -13.67 6.04
CA ILE A 73 -2.97 -13.33 4.95
C ILE A 73 -2.69 -11.91 4.42
N LEU A 74 -2.54 -10.95 5.33
CA LEU A 74 -2.33 -9.54 4.97
C LEU A 74 -0.97 -9.34 4.30
N VAL A 75 0.11 -9.82 4.91
CA VAL A 75 1.47 -9.68 4.36
C VAL A 75 1.57 -10.35 2.99
N LEU A 76 1.06 -11.57 2.83
CA LEU A 76 1.08 -12.26 1.53
C LEU A 76 0.35 -11.46 0.45
N SER A 77 -0.81 -10.90 0.79
CA SER A 77 -1.60 -10.07 -0.14
C SER A 77 -0.87 -8.80 -0.55
N ILE A 78 -0.17 -8.17 0.39
CA ILE A 78 0.56 -6.93 0.16
C ILE A 78 1.82 -7.18 -0.66
N GLU A 79 2.55 -8.27 -0.39
CA GLU A 79 3.71 -8.67 -1.20
C GLU A 79 3.30 -8.94 -2.65
N VAL A 80 2.15 -9.59 -2.88
CA VAL A 80 1.59 -9.76 -4.23
C VAL A 80 1.32 -8.39 -4.90
N ALA A 81 0.80 -7.40 -4.17
CA ALA A 81 0.59 -6.05 -4.70
C ALA A 81 1.91 -5.38 -5.13
N ILE A 82 2.95 -5.54 -4.31
CA ILE A 82 4.29 -5.00 -4.57
C ILE A 82 4.90 -5.68 -5.79
N TRP A 83 4.79 -7.01 -5.91
CA TRP A 83 5.29 -7.76 -7.05
C TRP A 83 4.57 -7.42 -8.35
N ILE A 84 3.24 -7.24 -8.31
CA ILE A 84 2.47 -6.75 -9.46
C ILE A 84 2.96 -5.36 -9.86
N ASN A 85 3.13 -4.46 -8.88
CA ASN A 85 3.62 -3.11 -9.15
C ASN A 85 5.01 -3.16 -9.82
N GLN A 86 5.98 -3.86 -9.24
CA GLN A 86 7.32 -3.97 -9.80
C GLN A 86 7.32 -4.68 -11.17
N GLY A 87 6.56 -5.76 -11.31
CA GLY A 87 6.44 -6.53 -12.55
C GLY A 87 5.94 -5.71 -13.72
N ILE A 88 4.99 -4.78 -13.50
CA ILE A 88 4.55 -3.85 -14.55
C ILE A 88 5.73 -2.99 -15.04
N SER A 89 6.60 -2.49 -14.16
CA SER A 89 7.76 -1.71 -14.62
C SER A 89 8.73 -2.55 -15.45
N THR A 90 8.94 -3.81 -15.09
CA THR A 90 9.81 -4.73 -15.83
C THR A 90 9.24 -5.04 -17.22
N ILE A 91 7.93 -5.29 -17.32
CA ILE A 91 7.26 -5.60 -18.60
C ILE A 91 7.30 -4.41 -19.57
N PHE A 92 7.10 -3.19 -19.06
CA PHE A 92 7.12 -1.97 -19.88
C PHE A 92 8.54 -1.48 -20.21
N GLY A 93 9.59 -2.23 -19.85
CA GLY A 93 10.97 -1.90 -20.18
C GLY A 93 11.45 -0.58 -19.59
N SER A 94 10.83 -0.12 -18.50
CA SER A 94 11.25 1.13 -17.84
C SER A 94 12.59 0.92 -17.17
N ALA A 95 13.52 1.87 -17.32
CA ALA A 95 14.78 1.84 -16.58
C ALA A 95 14.47 1.95 -15.07
N ILE A 96 14.60 0.83 -14.35
CA ILE A 96 14.36 0.74 -12.91
C ILE A 96 15.69 1.06 -12.21
N PRO A 97 15.77 2.16 -11.42
CA PRO A 97 16.93 2.40 -10.58
C PRO A 97 17.16 1.23 -9.64
N PHE A 98 18.42 0.85 -9.40
CA PHE A 98 18.74 -0.30 -8.53
C PHE A 98 18.12 -0.19 -7.12
N ILE A 99 18.00 1.04 -6.60
CA ILE A 99 17.40 1.37 -5.30
C ILE A 99 15.85 1.36 -5.30
N ALA A 100 15.21 1.44 -6.46
CA ALA A 100 13.76 1.59 -6.56
C ALA A 100 12.97 0.40 -5.97
N PRO A 101 13.29 -0.88 -6.26
CA PRO A 101 12.62 -2.04 -5.67
C PRO A 101 12.52 -1.98 -4.15
N THR A 102 13.60 -1.59 -3.48
CA THR A 102 13.68 -1.51 -2.02
C THR A 102 12.84 -0.37 -1.48
N VAL A 103 12.97 0.82 -2.06
CA VAL A 103 12.19 2.00 -1.64
C VAL A 103 10.69 1.75 -1.83
N ILE A 104 10.31 1.17 -2.97
CA ILE A 104 8.91 0.82 -3.26
C ILE A 104 8.43 -0.23 -2.28
N SER A 105 9.20 -1.29 -2.05
CA SER A 105 8.80 -2.34 -1.11
C SER A 105 8.57 -1.76 0.28
N CYS A 106 9.49 -0.96 0.83
CA CYS A 106 9.32 -0.37 2.16
C CYS A 106 8.12 0.58 2.26
N ILE A 107 7.99 1.52 1.32
CA ILE A 107 6.94 2.55 1.37
C ILE A 107 5.57 1.97 1.04
N GLN A 108 5.47 1.16 -0.02
CA GLN A 108 4.21 0.54 -0.43
C GLN A 108 3.75 -0.50 0.60
N LEU A 109 4.66 -1.30 1.18
CA LEU A 109 4.32 -2.20 2.29
C LEU A 109 3.68 -1.41 3.43
N GLY A 110 4.33 -0.34 3.91
CA GLY A 110 3.81 0.50 4.99
C GLY A 110 2.42 1.06 4.71
N ALA A 111 2.25 1.76 3.58
CA ALA A 111 0.96 2.34 3.21
C ALA A 111 -0.15 1.29 3.07
N THR A 112 0.17 0.13 2.47
CA THR A 112 -0.84 -0.92 2.25
C THR A 112 -1.19 -1.66 3.54
N VAL A 113 -0.24 -1.81 4.46
CA VAL A 113 -0.48 -2.37 5.80
C VAL A 113 -1.48 -1.51 6.56
N ASP A 114 -1.35 -0.19 6.53
CA ASP A 114 -2.29 0.72 7.21
C ASP A 114 -3.72 0.53 6.68
N TYR A 115 -3.87 0.40 5.36
CA TYR A 115 -5.16 0.13 4.72
C TYR A 115 -5.73 -1.23 5.11
N ALA A 116 -4.87 -2.26 5.16
CA ALA A 116 -5.25 -3.60 5.55
C ALA A 116 -5.68 -3.67 7.02
N ILE A 117 -4.96 -2.99 7.92
CA ILE A 117 -5.31 -2.90 9.33
C ILE A 117 -6.64 -2.19 9.51
N LEU A 118 -6.88 -1.07 8.81
CA LEU A 118 -8.15 -0.35 8.89
C LEU A 118 -9.34 -1.24 8.51
N LEU A 119 -9.27 -1.87 7.33
CA LEU A 119 -10.33 -2.78 6.85
C LEU A 119 -10.55 -3.96 7.80
N THR A 120 -9.46 -4.61 8.23
CA THR A 120 -9.53 -5.80 9.10
C THR A 120 -10.07 -5.44 10.49
N SER A 121 -9.72 -4.26 11.01
CA SER A 121 -10.22 -3.77 12.29
C SER A 121 -11.72 -3.50 12.23
N ARG A 122 -12.20 -2.82 11.18
CA ARG A 122 -13.63 -2.60 10.97
C ARG A 122 -14.39 -3.91 10.78
N PHE A 123 -13.83 -4.86 10.04
CA PHE A 123 -14.44 -6.17 9.88
C PHE A 123 -14.58 -6.91 11.22
N LYS A 124 -13.54 -6.87 12.06
CA LYS A 124 -13.57 -7.43 13.41
C LYS A 124 -14.60 -6.75 14.32
N GLU A 125 -14.73 -5.42 14.21
CA GLU A 125 -15.74 -4.64 14.96
C GLU A 125 -17.17 -5.03 14.55
N GLU A 126 -17.47 -5.14 13.26
CA GLU A 126 -18.79 -5.53 12.77
C GLU A 126 -19.15 -6.98 13.13
N LEU A 127 -18.18 -7.91 13.10
CA LEU A 127 -18.36 -9.26 13.62
C LEU A 127 -18.65 -9.26 15.13
N ALA A 128 -17.98 -8.39 15.90
CA ALA A 128 -18.21 -8.28 17.34
C ALA A 128 -19.64 -7.80 17.69
N LYS A 129 -20.28 -7.06 16.77
CA LYS A 129 -21.69 -6.62 16.84
C LYS A 129 -22.69 -7.74 16.51
N GLY A 130 -22.23 -8.95 16.15
CA GLY A 130 -23.09 -10.12 15.92
C GLY A 130 -23.69 -10.21 14.51
N GLN A 131 -23.15 -9.49 13.54
CA GLN A 131 -23.60 -9.56 12.14
C GLN A 131 -23.11 -10.84 11.46
N SER A 132 -23.81 -11.26 10.39
CA SER A 132 -23.30 -12.31 9.49
C SER A 132 -21.98 -11.88 8.84
N ARG A 133 -21.13 -12.83 8.47
CA ARG A 133 -19.79 -12.54 7.90
C ARG A 133 -19.88 -11.68 6.64
N THR A 134 -20.82 -12.00 5.75
CA THR A 134 -21.03 -11.23 4.51
C THR A 134 -21.50 -9.80 4.79
N SER A 135 -22.45 -9.62 5.71
CA SER A 135 -22.95 -8.30 6.10
C SER A 135 -21.87 -7.47 6.81
N ALA A 136 -21.13 -8.09 7.72
CA ALA A 136 -20.03 -7.46 8.44
C ALA A 136 -18.94 -6.97 7.49
N MET A 137 -18.52 -7.77 6.50
CA MET A 137 -17.54 -7.34 5.52
C MET A 137 -18.10 -6.25 4.60
N PHE A 138 -19.37 -6.34 4.20
CA PHE A 138 -19.99 -5.31 3.37
C PHE A 138 -19.98 -3.95 4.07
N LYS A 139 -20.37 -3.89 5.34
CA LYS A 139 -20.32 -2.65 6.13
C LYS A 139 -18.89 -2.17 6.37
N ALA A 140 -18.00 -3.08 6.77
CA ALA A 140 -16.60 -2.76 6.99
C ALA A 140 -15.93 -2.21 5.72
N ALA A 141 -16.21 -2.80 4.56
CA ALA A 141 -15.74 -2.30 3.27
C ALA A 141 -16.36 -0.94 2.96
N ASN A 142 -17.68 -0.75 3.08
CA ASN A 142 -18.32 0.53 2.79
C ASN A 142 -17.75 1.69 3.61
N GLU A 143 -17.43 1.46 4.88
CA GLU A 143 -16.80 2.47 5.75
C GLU A 143 -15.30 2.65 5.45
N SER A 144 -14.56 1.56 5.29
CA SER A 144 -13.10 1.60 5.15
C SER A 144 -12.65 2.01 3.75
N VAL A 145 -13.37 1.61 2.70
CA VAL A 145 -13.02 1.89 1.30
C VAL A 145 -12.93 3.39 1.05
N ARG A 146 -13.83 4.18 1.63
CA ARG A 146 -13.79 5.65 1.48
C ARG A 146 -12.48 6.22 2.03
N SER A 147 -12.08 5.81 3.24
CA SER A 147 -10.84 6.27 3.88
C SER A 147 -9.59 5.75 3.15
N VAL A 148 -9.58 4.48 2.74
CA VAL A 148 -8.49 3.88 1.96
C VAL A 148 -8.31 4.62 0.63
N PHE A 149 -9.41 4.86 -0.09
CA PHE A 149 -9.37 5.56 -1.37
C PHE A 149 -8.86 6.99 -1.21
N GLN A 150 -9.34 7.73 -0.21
CA GLN A 150 -8.86 9.09 0.07
C GLN A 150 -7.36 9.12 0.37
N SER A 151 -6.87 8.20 1.21
CA SER A 151 -5.43 8.11 1.53
C SER A 151 -4.60 7.73 0.29
N ALA A 152 -5.06 6.75 -0.49
CA ALA A 152 -4.37 6.32 -1.70
C ALA A 152 -4.33 7.41 -2.77
N MET A 153 -5.42 8.16 -2.95
CA MET A 153 -5.45 9.33 -3.84
C MET A 153 -4.49 10.41 -3.37
N LEU A 154 -4.48 10.74 -2.08
CA LEU A 154 -3.55 11.72 -1.53
C LEU A 154 -2.10 11.31 -1.78
N PHE A 155 -1.77 10.04 -1.53
CA PHE A 155 -0.44 9.52 -1.77
C PHE A 155 -0.07 9.47 -3.27
N PHE A 156 -1.04 9.15 -4.12
CA PHE A 156 -0.90 9.22 -5.58
C PHE A 156 -0.59 10.66 -6.02
N PHE A 157 -1.38 11.66 -5.63
CA PHE A 157 -1.16 13.05 -6.03
C PHE A 157 0.16 13.60 -5.47
N ALA A 158 0.54 13.24 -4.24
CA ALA A 158 1.81 13.64 -3.67
C ALA A 158 3.00 13.09 -4.48
N THR A 159 3.00 11.79 -4.77
CA THR A 159 4.10 11.14 -5.52
C THR A 159 4.09 11.55 -7.00
N PHE A 160 2.92 11.64 -7.61
CA PHE A 160 2.77 12.10 -9.00
C PHE A 160 3.17 13.58 -9.15
N GLY A 161 2.85 14.44 -8.18
CA GLY A 161 3.29 15.83 -8.16
C GLY A 161 4.81 15.94 -8.16
N VAL A 162 5.50 15.16 -7.31
CA VAL A 162 6.97 15.10 -7.30
C VAL A 162 7.51 14.57 -8.63
N TYR A 163 6.88 13.56 -9.22
CA TYR A 163 7.26 13.05 -10.53
C TYR A 163 7.23 14.12 -11.64
N LEU A 164 6.23 15.01 -11.63
CA LEU A 164 6.10 16.09 -12.61
C LEU A 164 7.15 17.19 -12.42
N VAL A 165 7.41 17.58 -11.17
CA VAL A 165 8.28 18.73 -10.84
C VAL A 165 9.76 18.35 -10.78
N CYS A 166 10.08 17.10 -10.41
CA CYS A 166 11.46 16.69 -10.23
C CYS A 166 12.18 16.49 -11.57
N SER A 167 13.43 16.97 -11.64
CA SER A 167 14.33 16.78 -12.80
C SER A 167 15.26 15.58 -12.65
N ILE A 168 15.35 14.96 -11.46
CA ILE A 168 16.26 13.85 -11.19
C ILE A 168 15.59 12.53 -11.61
N SER A 169 16.13 11.87 -12.64
CA SER A 169 15.55 10.63 -13.22
C SER A 169 15.29 9.52 -12.21
N ILE A 170 16.20 9.29 -11.25
CA ILE A 170 16.01 8.29 -10.19
C ILE A 170 14.76 8.58 -9.36
N VAL A 171 14.61 9.83 -8.91
CA VAL A 171 13.48 10.25 -8.07
C VAL A 171 12.19 10.17 -8.87
N LYS A 172 12.19 10.62 -10.13
CA LYS A 172 11.04 10.51 -11.02
C LYS A 172 10.58 9.06 -11.17
N SER A 173 11.48 8.13 -11.48
CA SER A 173 11.13 6.72 -11.66
C SER A 173 10.54 6.11 -10.37
N ILE A 174 11.14 6.39 -9.21
CA ILE A 174 10.62 5.93 -7.92
C ILE A 174 9.23 6.49 -7.66
N CYS A 175 9.03 7.80 -7.82
CA CYS A 175 7.75 8.46 -7.60
C CYS A 175 6.67 7.98 -8.57
N ALA A 176 7.01 7.71 -9.84
CA ALA A 176 6.08 7.12 -10.81
C ALA A 176 5.63 5.72 -10.37
N MET A 177 6.57 4.88 -9.90
CA MET A 177 6.26 3.55 -9.40
C MET A 177 5.46 3.57 -8.08
N LEU A 178 5.72 4.53 -7.20
CA LEU A 178 4.93 4.73 -5.97
C LEU A 178 3.51 5.22 -6.27
N ALA A 179 3.35 6.16 -7.22
CA ALA A 179 2.04 6.63 -7.65
C ALA A 179 1.20 5.45 -8.17
N ARG A 180 1.75 4.67 -9.10
CA ARG A 180 1.09 3.43 -9.59
C ARG A 180 0.84 2.44 -8.45
N GLY A 181 1.83 2.25 -7.58
CA GLY A 181 1.74 1.38 -6.41
C GLY A 181 0.60 1.74 -5.48
N SER A 182 0.35 3.04 -5.25
CA SER A 182 -0.76 3.52 -4.43
C SER A 182 -2.12 3.03 -4.93
N ILE A 183 -2.34 3.14 -6.25
CA ILE A 183 -3.58 2.70 -6.90
C ILE A 183 -3.72 1.18 -6.80
N ILE A 184 -2.64 0.45 -7.13
CA ILE A 184 -2.61 -1.01 -7.06
C ILE A 184 -2.92 -1.48 -5.63
N SER A 185 -2.29 -0.87 -4.64
CA SER A 185 -2.50 -1.18 -3.23
C SER A 185 -3.96 -0.97 -2.80
N ALA A 186 -4.57 0.15 -3.15
CA ALA A 186 -5.99 0.39 -2.87
C ALA A 186 -6.89 -0.68 -3.52
N LEU A 187 -6.64 -1.03 -4.78
CA LEU A 187 -7.38 -2.08 -5.48
C LEU A 187 -7.19 -3.45 -4.82
N VAL A 188 -5.97 -3.82 -4.44
CA VAL A 188 -5.69 -5.10 -3.78
C VAL A 188 -6.41 -5.20 -2.43
N ILE A 189 -6.48 -4.12 -1.66
CA ILE A 189 -7.22 -4.14 -0.38
C ILE A 189 -8.70 -4.46 -0.61
N VAL A 190 -9.32 -3.82 -1.60
CA VAL A 190 -10.76 -3.98 -1.86
C VAL A 190 -11.08 -5.30 -2.56
N PHE A 191 -10.33 -5.66 -3.59
CA PHE A 191 -10.63 -6.79 -4.46
C PHE A 191 -9.96 -8.10 -4.06
N PHE A 192 -8.92 -8.06 -3.22
CA PHE A 192 -8.19 -9.26 -2.82
C PHE A 192 -8.23 -9.48 -1.31
N VAL A 193 -7.86 -8.49 -0.49
CA VAL A 193 -7.82 -8.65 0.97
C VAL A 193 -9.23 -8.86 1.55
N ALA A 194 -10.22 -8.04 1.16
CA ALA A 194 -11.60 -8.20 1.65
C ALA A 194 -12.19 -9.61 1.40
N PRO A 195 -12.20 -10.16 0.16
CA PRO A 195 -12.70 -11.52 -0.07
C PRO A 195 -11.82 -12.60 0.56
N LEU A 196 -10.51 -12.41 0.65
CA LEU A 196 -9.61 -13.38 1.28
C LEU A 196 -9.86 -13.47 2.79
N LEU A 197 -10.09 -12.34 3.46
CA LEU A 197 -10.49 -12.31 4.87
C LEU A 197 -11.83 -13.01 5.10
N LEU A 198 -12.81 -12.82 4.20
CA LEU A 198 -14.09 -13.53 4.24
C LEU A 198 -13.93 -15.05 4.10
N LEU A 199 -13.11 -15.50 3.14
CA LEU A 199 -12.89 -16.91 2.88
C LEU A 199 -12.13 -17.58 4.04
N CYS A 200 -11.12 -16.90 4.57
CA CYS A 200 -10.29 -17.39 5.65
C CYS A 200 -10.87 -17.16 7.05
N GLU A 201 -12.05 -16.54 7.17
CA GLU A 201 -12.66 -16.20 8.46
C GLU A 201 -12.73 -17.39 9.42
N LYS A 202 -13.11 -18.59 8.94
CA LYS A 202 -13.17 -19.81 9.77
C LYS A 202 -11.80 -20.23 10.32
N LEU A 203 -10.73 -20.01 9.56
CA LEU A 203 -9.37 -20.27 10.01
C LEU A 203 -8.94 -19.21 11.01
N ILE A 204 -9.24 -17.94 10.73
CA ILE A 204 -8.96 -16.79 11.60
C ILE A 204 -9.66 -16.96 12.95
N ALA A 205 -10.92 -17.39 12.99
CA ALA A 205 -11.66 -17.62 14.22
C ALA A 205 -11.03 -18.70 15.12
N LYS A 206 -10.39 -19.71 14.53
CA LYS A 206 -9.69 -20.77 15.28
C LYS A 206 -8.35 -20.32 15.87
N THR A 207 -7.66 -19.40 15.20
CA THR A 207 -6.28 -19.02 15.55
C THR A 207 -6.16 -17.66 16.24
N SER A 208 -7.24 -16.87 16.30
CA SER A 208 -7.23 -15.49 16.79
C SER A 208 -7.96 -15.36 18.12
N ARG A 209 -7.30 -14.79 19.13
CA ARG A 209 -7.95 -14.50 20.43
C ARG A 209 -8.85 -13.27 20.30
N GLY A 210 -10.13 -13.43 20.61
CA GLY A 210 -11.13 -12.33 20.58
C GLY A 210 -11.74 -12.07 19.20
N TRP A 211 -11.61 -13.01 18.27
CA TRP A 211 -12.35 -13.00 17.01
C TRP A 211 -13.67 -13.76 17.21
N LYS A 212 -14.81 -13.08 17.16
CA LYS A 212 -16.11 -13.74 17.24
C LYS A 212 -16.48 -14.27 15.85
N SER A 213 -16.69 -15.59 15.74
CA SER A 213 -17.28 -16.21 14.55
C SER A 213 -18.78 -15.90 14.54
N SER A 214 -19.34 -15.51 13.39
CA SER A 214 -20.80 -15.41 13.28
C SER A 214 -21.38 -16.79 13.01
N ASP A 215 -22.19 -17.32 13.92
CA ASP A 215 -23.01 -18.52 13.67
C ASP A 215 -24.29 -18.18 12.87
N VAL A 216 -24.48 -16.90 12.54
CA VAL A 216 -25.59 -16.38 11.74
C VAL A 216 -25.40 -16.79 10.28
N LYS A 217 -26.40 -17.46 9.69
CA LYS A 217 -26.38 -17.84 8.28
C LYS A 217 -26.32 -16.59 7.39
N ASP A 218 -25.48 -16.65 6.37
CA ASP A 218 -25.36 -15.58 5.38
C ASP A 218 -26.68 -15.50 4.57
N GLU A 219 -27.46 -14.44 4.75
CA GLU A 219 -28.61 -14.15 3.88
C GLU A 219 -28.11 -13.60 2.53
N PRO A 220 -28.79 -13.92 1.40
CA PRO A 220 -28.42 -13.38 0.11
C PRO A 220 -28.55 -11.86 0.15
N ILE A 221 -27.48 -11.16 -0.27
CA ILE A 221 -27.43 -9.70 -0.31
C ILE A 221 -28.54 -9.20 -1.24
N THR A 222 -29.64 -8.69 -0.69
CA THR A 222 -30.66 -7.99 -1.46
C THR A 222 -30.10 -6.62 -1.85
N ALA A 223 -29.48 -6.55 -3.03
CA ALA A 223 -28.71 -5.40 -3.50
C ALA A 223 -29.53 -4.09 -3.73
N PHE A 224 -30.81 -4.03 -3.36
CA PHE A 224 -31.68 -2.86 -3.62
C PHE A 224 -32.75 -2.62 -2.54
N ALA A 225 -32.48 -2.97 -1.28
CA ALA A 225 -33.32 -2.43 -0.21
C ALA A 225 -33.01 -0.93 -0.06
N VAL A 226 -33.76 -0.10 -0.80
CA VAL A 226 -33.89 1.34 -0.55
C VAL A 226 -34.12 1.47 0.95
N PRO A 227 -33.28 2.22 1.70
CA PRO A 227 -33.55 2.45 3.12
C PRO A 227 -34.98 3.01 3.20
N PRO A 228 -35.82 2.54 4.13
CA PRO A 228 -37.16 3.11 4.29
C PRO A 228 -36.97 4.62 4.41
N LYS A 229 -37.64 5.35 3.52
CA LYS A 229 -37.68 6.81 3.55
C LYS A 229 -38.06 7.14 4.99
N LYS A 230 -37.15 7.76 5.75
CA LYS A 230 -37.62 8.48 6.93
C LYS A 230 -38.53 9.54 6.32
N ASP A 231 -39.81 9.44 6.63
CA ASP A 231 -40.72 10.54 6.42
C ASP A 231 -40.18 11.66 7.31
N GLU A 232 -39.24 12.44 6.76
CA GLU A 232 -38.93 13.76 7.27
C GLU A 232 -40.23 14.52 7.08
N GLU A 233 -41.00 14.56 8.16
CA GLU A 233 -42.06 15.53 8.38
C GLU A 233 -41.37 16.89 8.20
N PHE A 234 -41.52 17.43 6.99
CA PHE A 234 -41.02 18.73 6.61
C PHE A 234 -41.91 19.71 7.35
N ASP A 235 -41.47 20.17 8.51
CA ASP A 235 -42.10 21.26 9.25
C ASP A 235 -42.11 22.49 8.34
N GLU A 236 -43.22 22.65 7.62
CA GLU A 236 -43.53 23.73 6.70
C GLU A 236 -43.91 24.98 7.50
N GLU A 237 -43.07 25.40 8.44
CA GLU A 237 -43.22 26.63 9.20
C GLU A 237 -41.84 27.09 9.69
N THR A 238 -41.08 27.76 8.82
CA THR A 238 -40.09 28.82 9.16
C THR A 238 -39.28 29.22 7.92
N SER A 239 -39.96 29.67 6.85
CA SER A 239 -39.26 30.42 5.80
C SER A 239 -40.17 31.44 5.12
N PHE A 240 -40.81 32.31 5.89
CA PHE A 240 -41.32 33.56 5.35
C PHE A 240 -41.47 34.59 6.46
N THR A 241 -40.42 35.40 6.62
CA THR A 241 -40.34 36.77 7.19
C THR A 241 -39.15 36.91 8.13
N GLU A 242 -37.98 37.23 7.58
CA GLU A 242 -37.08 38.27 8.11
C GLU A 242 -35.90 38.42 7.14
N PHE A 243 -36.17 39.12 6.04
CA PHE A 243 -35.14 39.83 5.29
C PHE A 243 -35.65 41.25 5.10
N SER A 244 -35.64 42.01 6.19
CA SER A 244 -35.76 43.46 6.13
C SER A 244 -34.35 44.04 6.19
N PHE A 245 -33.91 44.55 5.05
CA PHE A 245 -32.88 45.57 4.98
C PHE A 245 -33.30 46.74 5.88
N SER A 246 -32.38 47.21 6.71
CA SER A 246 -32.41 48.57 7.24
C SER A 246 -31.11 49.23 6.80
N ASP A 247 -31.16 49.88 5.65
CA ASP A 247 -30.41 51.11 5.43
C ASP A 247 -31.04 52.15 6.37
N ASP A 248 -30.27 52.73 7.28
CA ASP A 248 -30.51 54.10 7.71
C ASP A 248 -29.21 54.76 8.14
N ASP A 249 -29.10 55.99 7.70
CA ASP A 249 -27.97 56.88 7.73
C ASP A 249 -27.80 57.56 9.11
N GLY A 250 -26.61 58.10 9.35
CA GLY A 250 -26.52 59.44 9.93
C GLY A 250 -26.37 59.62 11.46
N GLU A 251 -25.35 60.41 11.77
CA GLU A 251 -25.30 61.49 12.79
C GLU A 251 -24.97 61.15 14.27
N ASP A 252 -23.83 61.73 14.67
CA ASP A 252 -23.57 62.55 15.86
C ASP A 252 -23.68 61.95 17.27
N GLU A 253 -22.52 61.69 17.91
CA GLU A 253 -21.95 62.49 19.03
C GLU A 253 -20.54 61.99 19.42
#